data_AF-A0AA39IXQ7-F1
#
_entry.id   AF-A0AA39IXQ7-F1
#
_cell.length_a   1.000
_cell.length_b   1.000
_cell.length_c   1.000
_cell.angle_alpha   90.00
_cell.angle_beta   90.00
_cell.angle_gamma   90.00
#
_symmetry.space_group_name_H-M   'P 1'
#
loop_
_entity.id
_entity.type
_entity.pdbx_description
1 polymer ?
#
loop_
_entity_poly.entity_id
_entity_poly.type
_entity_poly.pdbx_seq_one_letter_code
_entity_poly.pdbx_strand_id
1 'polypeptide(L)'
;MNGKKWWDHYSRDVHGGGQGGREHFEKMRLKYASLPKVTLSAFTETGQPESSIQVPKQQSYIGRNPVISSFLANTPCSSIGVERLLGKLNTILGTSYTVEIRSLSSLLEGYTMKGYDFGTVYGHLRQFWYLDLTEIEDTPQTREAWDRQMRKDVLVNDKIISRLLPPRRIWDLYSNRVVPWWVARRYPRAISHAWMKEEDCVDVCTPINGCEWPVPMPRDANLDLIRIEMLNLGAEYAWLDVLCLRQVHGWREDLRVEEWKLDVPTIGRVYTMSHGELVCYLSGLGRPFSLKEDDLDRRTMRHSLKRKRGMH
;
A
#
# COMPACT_ATOMS: atom_id res chain seq x y z
N MET A 1 -1.85 12.87 -27.42
CA MET A 1 -0.79 11.89 -27.10
C MET A 1 -1.10 10.56 -27.78
N ASN A 2 -0.12 9.73 -28.17
CA ASN A 2 -0.37 8.32 -28.55
C ASN A 2 0.37 7.39 -27.56
N GLY A 3 0.05 6.08 -27.55
CA GLY A 3 0.58 5.15 -26.55
C GLY A 3 2.12 5.09 -26.49
N LYS A 4 2.78 5.14 -27.66
CA LYS A 4 4.25 5.19 -27.74
C LYS A 4 4.81 6.49 -27.15
N LYS A 5 4.25 7.65 -27.51
CA LYS A 5 4.67 8.95 -26.96
C LYS A 5 4.47 9.02 -25.45
N TRP A 6 3.34 8.50 -24.96
CA TRP A 6 3.08 8.40 -23.52
C TRP A 6 4.15 7.52 -22.85
N TRP A 7 4.45 6.37 -23.44
CA TRP A 7 5.48 5.47 -22.94
C TRP A 7 6.85 6.14 -22.90
N ASP A 8 7.28 6.75 -23.98
CA ASP A 8 8.59 7.41 -24.06
C ASP A 8 8.71 8.53 -23.03
N HIS A 9 7.60 9.24 -22.73
CA HIS A 9 7.57 10.32 -21.75
C HIS A 9 7.60 9.83 -20.29
N TYR A 10 6.88 8.73 -19.98
CA TYR A 10 6.66 8.28 -18.59
C TYR A 10 7.39 6.99 -18.20
N SER A 11 8.04 6.30 -19.15
CA SER A 11 8.64 4.95 -18.96
C SER A 11 9.62 4.88 -17.79
N ARG A 12 10.46 5.91 -17.60
CA ARG A 12 11.43 5.97 -16.49
C ARG A 12 10.74 5.94 -15.12
N ASP A 13 9.53 6.45 -15.03
CA ASP A 13 8.76 6.46 -13.79
C ASP A 13 7.99 5.15 -13.61
N VAL A 14 7.35 4.69 -14.68
CA VAL A 14 6.52 3.49 -14.71
C VAL A 14 7.33 2.19 -14.54
N HIS A 15 8.64 2.22 -14.82
CA HIS A 15 9.54 1.08 -14.65
C HIS A 15 10.29 0.98 -13.33
N GLY A 16 9.94 1.80 -12.34
CA GLY A 16 10.44 1.62 -10.98
C GLY A 16 11.97 1.71 -10.90
N GLY A 17 12.53 2.81 -11.40
CA GLY A 17 13.95 3.12 -11.21
C GLY A 17 14.63 3.62 -12.47
N GLY A 18 14.64 4.95 -12.66
CA GLY A 18 15.80 5.56 -13.31
C GLY A 18 17.06 5.25 -12.48
N GLN A 19 18.25 5.31 -13.07
CA GLN A 19 19.52 4.99 -12.40
C GLN A 19 19.64 5.59 -10.98
N GLY A 20 19.32 6.88 -10.79
CA GLY A 20 19.36 7.53 -9.48
C GLY A 20 18.36 7.00 -8.44
N GLY A 21 17.24 6.40 -8.87
CA GLY A 21 16.29 5.76 -7.96
C GLY A 21 16.83 4.43 -7.40
N ARG A 22 17.55 3.66 -8.23
CA ARG A 22 18.08 2.35 -7.81
C ARG A 22 19.15 2.48 -6.73
N GLU A 23 20.10 3.40 -6.92
CA GLU A 23 21.15 3.68 -5.94
C GLU A 23 20.58 4.17 -4.60
N HIS A 24 19.57 5.04 -4.65
CA HIS A 24 18.88 5.51 -3.45
C HIS A 24 18.27 4.34 -2.65
N PHE A 25 17.51 3.46 -3.32
CA PHE A 25 16.89 2.31 -2.64
C PHE A 25 17.92 1.32 -2.09
N GLU A 26 19.05 1.15 -2.75
CA GLU A 26 20.17 0.33 -2.25
C GLU A 26 20.77 0.94 -0.97
N LYS A 27 21.01 2.26 -0.96
CA LYS A 27 21.44 2.98 0.26
C LYS A 27 20.42 2.85 1.39
N MET A 28 19.13 2.99 1.10
CA MET A 28 18.06 2.79 2.09
C MET A 28 18.10 1.37 2.68
N ARG A 29 18.24 0.34 1.85
CA ARG A 29 18.31 -1.06 2.31
C ARG A 29 19.53 -1.30 3.20
N LEU A 30 20.68 -0.69 2.88
CA LEU A 30 21.87 -0.75 3.74
C LEU A 30 21.61 -0.08 5.10
N LYS A 31 20.91 1.05 5.14
CA LYS A 31 20.49 1.68 6.40
C LYS A 31 19.57 0.76 7.20
N TYR A 32 18.56 0.15 6.56
CA TYR A 32 17.64 -0.78 7.23
C TYR A 32 18.35 -2.01 7.79
N ALA A 33 19.37 -2.52 7.10
CA ALA A 33 20.16 -3.64 7.62
C ALA A 33 20.90 -3.31 8.94
N SER A 34 21.14 -2.02 9.23
CA SER A 34 21.77 -1.57 10.47
C SER A 34 20.79 -1.31 11.62
N LEU A 35 19.47 -1.23 11.34
CA LEU A 35 18.45 -0.95 12.34
C LEU A 35 18.25 -2.12 13.31
N PRO A 36 17.78 -1.87 14.55
CA PRO A 36 17.43 -2.93 15.49
C PRO A 36 16.32 -3.82 14.92
N LYS A 37 16.27 -5.07 15.38
CA LYS A 37 15.15 -5.95 15.03
C LYS A 37 13.88 -5.45 15.70
N VAL A 38 12.80 -5.38 14.93
CA VAL A 38 11.44 -5.14 15.41
C VAL A 38 10.66 -6.45 15.38
N THR A 39 9.70 -6.58 16.28
CA THR A 39 8.75 -7.70 16.32
C THR A 39 7.34 -7.15 16.18
N LEU A 40 6.57 -7.72 15.25
CA LEU A 40 5.12 -7.61 15.24
C LEU A 40 4.54 -8.97 15.58
N SER A 41 3.55 -9.03 16.46
CA SER A 41 2.90 -10.28 16.81
C SER A 41 1.39 -10.17 16.62
N ALA A 42 0.75 -11.30 16.34
CA ALA A 42 -0.70 -11.39 16.24
C ALA A 42 -1.36 -10.84 17.51
N PHE A 43 -0.79 -11.11 18.68
CA PHE A 43 -1.31 -10.60 19.95
C PHE A 43 -1.26 -9.07 20.01
N THR A 44 -0.12 -8.45 19.66
CA THR A 44 0.00 -6.98 19.71
C THR A 44 -0.86 -6.27 18.68
N GLU A 45 -1.10 -6.89 17.52
CA GLU A 45 -1.83 -6.26 16.42
C GLU A 45 -3.34 -6.54 16.48
N THR A 46 -3.77 -7.67 17.05
CA THR A 46 -5.18 -8.11 17.02
C THR A 46 -5.75 -8.52 18.37
N GLY A 47 -4.92 -8.65 19.41
CA GLY A 47 -5.30 -9.20 20.71
C GLY A 47 -5.42 -10.73 20.75
N GLN A 48 -5.27 -11.42 19.61
CA GLN A 48 -5.36 -12.88 19.54
C GLN A 48 -4.01 -13.53 19.86
N PRO A 49 -3.97 -14.57 20.72
CA PRO A 49 -2.72 -15.29 21.00
C PRO A 49 -2.23 -16.00 19.73
N GLU A 50 -0.91 -16.05 19.53
CA GLU A 50 -0.29 -16.64 18.34
C GLU A 50 -0.67 -18.11 18.15
N SER A 51 -0.87 -18.85 19.24
CA SER A 51 -1.32 -20.26 19.21
C SER A 51 -2.72 -20.47 18.63
N SER A 52 -3.55 -19.43 18.59
CA SER A 52 -4.89 -19.48 17.97
C SER A 52 -4.86 -19.20 16.47
N ILE A 53 -3.75 -18.67 15.94
CA ILE A 53 -3.62 -18.32 14.52
C ILE A 53 -3.20 -19.56 13.74
N GLN A 54 -4.08 -20.03 12.86
CA GLN A 54 -3.87 -21.26 12.09
C GLN A 54 -2.75 -21.14 11.04
N VAL A 55 -2.54 -19.94 10.47
CA VAL A 55 -1.51 -19.70 9.46
C VAL A 55 -0.20 -19.28 10.15
N PRO A 56 0.86 -20.12 10.14
CA PRO A 56 2.07 -19.81 10.92
C PRO A 56 2.73 -18.48 10.55
N LYS A 57 2.70 -18.12 9.26
CA LYS A 57 3.26 -16.84 8.78
C LYS A 57 2.47 -15.61 9.23
N GLN A 58 1.26 -15.77 9.79
CA GLN A 58 0.47 -14.67 10.35
C GLN A 58 0.71 -14.48 11.86
N GLN A 59 1.43 -15.41 12.53
CA GLN A 59 1.62 -15.39 13.98
C GLN A 59 2.52 -14.25 14.45
N SER A 60 3.69 -14.10 13.84
CA SER A 60 4.62 -13.03 14.19
C SER A 60 5.60 -12.75 13.06
N TYR A 61 6.11 -11.53 13.02
CA TYR A 61 7.18 -11.08 12.14
C TYR A 61 8.33 -10.57 12.99
N ILE A 62 9.56 -11.00 12.68
CA ILE A 62 10.78 -10.47 13.29
C ILE A 62 11.75 -10.09 12.17
N GLY A 63 12.17 -8.82 12.12
CA GLY A 63 13.08 -8.36 11.10
C GLY A 63 13.69 -7.00 11.41
N ARG A 64 14.68 -6.58 10.61
CA ARG A 64 15.33 -5.26 10.77
C ARG A 64 14.70 -4.16 9.92
N ASN A 65 13.75 -4.52 9.06
CA ASN A 65 12.99 -3.51 8.33
C ASN A 65 12.25 -2.63 9.34
N PRO A 66 12.15 -1.30 9.12
CA PRO A 66 11.56 -0.39 10.08
C PRO A 66 10.03 -0.44 10.01
N VAL A 67 9.46 -1.57 10.39
CA VAL A 67 8.02 -1.79 10.44
C VAL A 67 7.49 -1.19 11.74
N ILE A 68 6.41 -0.41 11.67
CA ILE A 68 5.73 0.14 12.86
C ILE A 68 4.49 -0.68 13.22
N SER A 69 4.11 -0.71 14.49
CA SER A 69 2.85 -1.36 14.91
C SER A 69 1.63 -0.61 14.37
N SER A 70 0.50 -1.30 14.22
CA SER A 70 -0.79 -0.66 13.91
C SER A 70 -1.16 0.40 14.95
N PHE A 71 -0.92 0.14 16.23
CA PHE A 71 -1.14 1.10 17.31
C PHE A 71 -0.39 2.42 17.07
N LEU A 72 0.91 2.36 16.75
CA LEU A 72 1.68 3.56 16.45
C LEU A 72 1.20 4.21 15.16
N ALA A 73 0.96 3.44 14.10
CA ALA A 73 0.47 3.94 12.82
C ALA A 73 -0.83 4.75 12.98
N ASN A 74 -1.74 4.26 13.82
CA ASN A 74 -3.05 4.86 14.08
C ASN A 74 -3.00 6.09 15.01
N THR A 75 -1.84 6.47 15.53
CA THR A 75 -1.73 7.61 16.44
C THR A 75 -1.85 8.93 15.65
N PRO A 76 -2.83 9.81 15.94
CA PRO A 76 -2.96 11.11 15.27
C PRO A 76 -1.73 11.99 15.52
N CYS A 77 -1.12 12.57 14.48
CA CYS A 77 0.06 13.43 14.63
C CYS A 77 -0.21 14.66 15.49
N SER A 78 -1.45 15.18 15.46
CA SER A 78 -1.91 16.31 16.28
C SER A 78 -1.78 16.06 17.78
N SER A 79 -1.80 14.80 18.22
CA SER A 79 -1.64 14.42 19.63
C SER A 79 -0.17 14.33 20.08
N ILE A 80 0.78 14.28 19.14
CA ILE A 80 2.21 14.06 19.40
C ILE A 80 2.98 15.38 19.46
N GLY A 81 2.69 16.31 18.53
CA GLY A 81 3.49 17.52 18.30
C GLY A 81 4.73 17.27 17.43
N VAL A 82 5.17 18.30 16.71
CA VAL A 82 6.18 18.19 15.63
C VAL A 82 7.54 17.68 16.13
N GLU A 83 8.05 18.21 17.23
CA GLU A 83 9.35 17.81 17.78
C GLU A 83 9.37 16.34 18.21
N ARG A 84 8.31 15.89 18.90
CA ARG A 84 8.16 14.48 19.31
C ARG A 84 7.90 13.57 18.11
N LEU A 85 7.18 14.05 17.10
CA LEU A 85 6.96 13.33 15.84
C LEU A 85 8.30 13.08 15.13
N LEU A 86 9.13 14.12 15.00
CA LEU A 86 10.49 14.00 14.46
C LEU A 86 11.35 13.05 15.29
N GLY A 87 11.31 13.16 16.61
CA GLY A 87 12.03 12.25 17.52
C GLY A 87 11.64 10.78 17.31
N LYS A 88 10.35 10.48 17.11
CA LYS A 88 9.88 9.12 16.80
C LYS A 88 10.38 8.63 15.44
N LEU A 89 10.30 9.47 14.40
CA LEU A 89 10.80 9.14 13.06
C LEU A 89 12.31 8.84 13.09
N ASN A 90 13.08 9.70 13.75
CA ASN A 90 14.51 9.53 13.99
C ASN A 90 14.83 8.20 14.70
N THR A 91 14.08 7.90 15.76
CA THR A 91 14.25 6.65 16.52
C THR A 91 14.03 5.42 15.64
N ILE A 92 12.95 5.42 14.84
CA ILE A 92 12.60 4.28 13.98
C ILE A 92 13.61 4.12 12.83
N LEU A 93 14.08 5.22 12.26
CA LEU A 93 14.92 5.23 11.05
C LEU A 93 16.42 5.36 11.35
N GLY A 94 16.81 5.41 12.62
CA GLY A 94 18.21 5.45 13.05
C GLY A 94 18.92 6.74 12.65
N THR A 95 18.24 7.89 12.74
CA THR A 95 18.77 9.21 12.41
C THR A 95 18.64 10.18 13.58
N SER A 96 19.18 11.39 13.43
CA SER A 96 19.19 12.42 14.47
C SER A 96 18.94 13.81 13.89
N TYR A 97 17.97 13.92 12.96
CA TYR A 97 17.58 15.20 12.38
C TYR A 97 16.96 16.12 13.44
N THR A 98 17.22 17.42 13.33
CA THR A 98 16.71 18.43 14.26
C THR A 98 15.63 19.27 13.60
N VAL A 99 14.84 19.97 14.41
CA VAL A 99 13.81 20.92 13.93
C VAL A 99 14.40 22.13 13.20
N GLU A 100 15.73 22.30 13.21
CA GLU A 100 16.45 23.35 12.48
C GLU A 100 16.39 23.14 10.96
N ILE A 101 16.11 21.92 10.50
CA ILE A 101 15.80 21.64 9.09
C ILE A 101 14.39 22.17 8.81
N ARG A 102 14.31 23.46 8.50
CA ARG A 102 13.05 24.22 8.36
C ARG A 102 12.07 23.58 7.38
N SER A 103 12.55 23.07 6.25
CA SER A 103 11.75 22.36 5.23
C SER A 103 11.10 21.09 5.79
N LEU A 104 11.81 20.33 6.61
CA LEU A 104 11.26 19.13 7.25
C LEU A 104 10.24 19.50 8.32
N SER A 105 10.54 20.50 9.15
CA SER A 105 9.63 20.98 10.20
C SER A 105 8.31 21.50 9.62
N SER A 106 8.38 22.36 8.60
CA SER A 106 7.22 22.89 7.89
C SER A 106 6.39 21.79 7.21
N LEU A 107 7.04 20.78 6.60
CA LEU A 107 6.35 19.63 6.04
C LEU A 107 5.59 18.82 7.11
N LEU A 108 6.21 18.57 8.28
CA LEU A 108 5.57 17.87 9.41
C LEU A 108 4.41 18.65 10.01
N GLU A 109 4.54 19.98 10.11
CA GLU A 109 3.44 20.89 10.50
C GLU A 109 2.28 20.79 9.51
N GLY A 110 2.57 20.86 8.21
CA GLY A 110 1.58 20.73 7.15
C GLY A 110 0.83 19.39 7.19
N TYR A 111 1.52 18.27 7.45
CA TYR A 111 0.84 16.99 7.65
C TYR A 111 0.00 16.92 8.92
N THR A 112 0.46 17.55 9.99
CA THR A 112 -0.29 17.64 11.25
C THR A 112 -1.58 18.44 11.04
N MET A 113 -1.53 19.56 10.32
CA MET A 113 -2.69 20.38 9.99
C MET A 113 -3.70 19.65 9.08
N LYS A 114 -3.23 18.74 8.21
CA LYS A 114 -4.08 17.86 7.40
C LYS A 114 -4.76 16.75 8.22
N GLY A 115 -4.48 16.65 9.51
CA GLY A 115 -5.04 15.61 10.37
C GLY A 115 -4.48 14.22 10.10
N TYR A 116 -3.28 14.12 9.53
CA TYR A 116 -2.66 12.83 9.24
C TYR A 116 -2.30 12.09 10.53
N ASP A 117 -2.42 10.77 10.48
CA ASP A 117 -1.87 9.89 11.50
C ASP A 117 -0.39 9.60 11.25
N PHE A 118 0.27 9.02 12.26
CA PHE A 118 1.69 8.72 12.20
C PHE A 118 2.03 7.78 11.05
N GLY A 119 1.20 6.77 10.79
CA GLY A 119 1.42 5.82 9.69
C GLY A 119 1.43 6.51 8.34
N THR A 120 0.52 7.46 8.13
CA THR A 120 0.42 8.22 6.88
C THR A 120 1.65 9.09 6.69
N VAL A 121 2.06 9.84 7.72
CA VAL A 121 3.29 10.65 7.68
C VAL A 121 4.51 9.77 7.45
N TYR A 122 4.60 8.66 8.18
CA TYR A 122 5.70 7.70 8.08
C TYR A 122 5.81 7.13 6.66
N GLY A 123 4.71 6.65 6.07
CA GLY A 123 4.69 6.13 4.71
C GLY A 123 5.09 7.16 3.65
N HIS A 124 4.66 8.42 3.81
CA HIS A 124 5.01 9.52 2.90
C HIS A 124 6.49 9.92 2.99
N LEU A 125 7.06 9.98 4.18
CA LEU A 125 8.42 10.49 4.38
C LEU A 125 9.50 9.41 4.28
N ARG A 126 9.19 8.17 4.62
CA ARG A 126 10.16 7.06 4.70
C ARG A 126 10.98 6.88 3.43
N GLN A 127 10.37 7.10 2.26
CA GLN A 127 11.03 6.97 0.96
C GLN A 127 12.03 8.08 0.65
N PHE A 128 11.96 9.21 1.35
CA PHE A 128 12.81 10.36 1.13
C PHE A 128 13.77 10.62 2.29
N TRP A 129 13.61 9.88 3.39
CA TRP A 129 14.25 10.16 4.68
C TRP A 129 15.78 10.27 4.65
N TYR A 130 16.44 9.52 3.76
CA TYR A 130 17.90 9.50 3.63
C TYR A 130 18.42 10.32 2.44
N LEU A 131 17.56 11.10 1.80
CA LEU A 131 17.97 12.09 0.79
C LEU A 131 18.38 13.39 1.48
N ASP A 132 18.78 14.37 0.66
CA ASP A 132 18.87 15.74 1.13
C ASP A 132 17.47 16.26 1.50
N LEU A 133 17.30 16.63 2.76
CA LEU A 133 16.02 17.07 3.31
C LEU A 133 15.79 18.57 3.15
N THR A 134 16.77 19.33 2.64
CA THR A 134 16.64 20.78 2.44
C THR A 134 15.53 21.15 1.45
N GLU A 135 15.30 20.32 0.42
CA GLU A 135 14.25 20.48 -0.61
C GLU A 135 13.15 19.41 -0.51
N ILE A 136 12.94 18.88 0.70
CA ILE A 136 12.00 17.76 0.93
C ILE A 136 10.55 18.11 0.63
N GLU A 137 10.17 19.39 0.65
CA GLU A 137 8.80 19.84 0.37
C GLU A 137 8.44 19.76 -1.12
N ASP A 138 9.40 20.11 -1.98
CA ASP A 138 9.19 20.20 -3.43
C ASP A 138 9.12 18.82 -4.09
N THR A 139 9.85 17.86 -3.54
CA THR A 139 9.97 16.51 -4.11
C THR A 139 8.62 15.76 -4.13
N PRO A 140 7.86 15.64 -3.02
CA PRO A 140 6.53 15.05 -3.01
C PRO A 140 5.55 15.78 -3.93
N GLN A 141 5.53 17.12 -3.91
CA GLN A 141 4.62 17.93 -4.72
C GLN A 141 4.84 17.70 -6.21
N THR A 142 6.12 17.67 -6.63
CA THR A 142 6.50 17.40 -8.02
C THR A 142 6.07 16.00 -8.45
N ARG A 143 6.30 14.98 -7.61
CA ARG A 143 5.89 13.59 -7.92
C ARG A 143 4.38 13.43 -8.01
N GLU A 144 3.64 14.09 -7.12
CA GLU A 144 2.19 14.07 -7.14
C GLU A 144 1.63 14.75 -8.40
N ALA A 145 2.13 15.95 -8.74
CA ALA A 145 1.73 16.66 -9.95
C ALA A 145 2.02 15.84 -11.21
N TRP A 146 3.17 15.17 -11.24
CA TRP A 146 3.57 14.31 -12.34
C TRP A 146 2.67 13.07 -12.50
N ASP A 147 2.32 12.38 -11.40
CA ASP A 147 1.38 11.25 -11.44
C ASP A 147 -0.02 11.69 -11.90
N ARG A 148 -0.48 12.86 -11.44
CA ARG A 148 -1.74 13.45 -11.91
C ARG A 148 -1.70 13.73 -13.40
N GLN A 149 -0.61 14.28 -13.93
CA GLN A 149 -0.46 14.56 -15.36
C GLN A 149 -0.39 13.26 -16.18
N MET A 150 0.39 12.28 -15.73
CA MET A 150 0.50 10.96 -16.35
C MET A 150 -0.88 10.29 -16.53
N ARG A 151 -1.72 10.33 -15.49
CA ARG A 151 -3.08 9.76 -15.49
C ARG A 151 -4.07 10.57 -16.34
N LYS A 152 -3.86 11.87 -16.54
CA LYS A 152 -4.63 12.67 -17.51
C LYS A 152 -4.23 12.31 -18.93
N ASP A 153 -2.94 12.25 -19.22
CA ASP A 153 -2.41 12.05 -20.56
C ASP A 153 -2.67 10.65 -21.13
N VAL A 154 -2.88 9.66 -20.27
CA VAL A 154 -3.19 8.28 -20.69
C VAL A 154 -4.62 8.13 -21.20
N LEU A 155 -5.50 9.08 -20.92
CA LEU A 155 -6.90 9.08 -21.34
C LEU A 155 -7.07 10.07 -22.51
N VAL A 156 -7.33 9.57 -23.71
CA VAL A 156 -7.54 10.39 -24.92
C VAL A 156 -8.83 9.97 -25.60
N ASN A 157 -9.79 10.89 -25.72
CA ASN A 157 -11.12 10.63 -26.29
C ASN A 157 -11.76 9.38 -25.68
N ASP A 158 -11.76 9.30 -24.34
CA ASP A 158 -12.26 8.18 -23.53
C ASP A 158 -11.58 6.82 -23.80
N LYS A 159 -10.41 6.83 -24.44
CA LYS A 159 -9.60 5.62 -24.66
C LYS A 159 -8.32 5.68 -23.85
N ILE A 160 -8.04 4.58 -23.15
CA ILE A 160 -6.77 4.36 -22.46
C ILE A 160 -5.72 3.99 -23.51
N ILE A 161 -4.77 4.89 -23.76
CA ILE A 161 -3.76 4.72 -24.80
C ILE A 161 -2.56 3.85 -24.37
N SER A 162 -2.45 3.53 -23.07
CA SER A 162 -1.40 2.67 -22.51
C SER A 162 -1.93 1.81 -21.36
N ARG A 163 -1.68 0.50 -21.42
CA ARG A 163 -2.02 -0.46 -20.34
C ARG A 163 -0.95 -0.55 -19.26
N LEU A 164 0.14 0.21 -19.40
CA LEU A 164 1.29 0.11 -18.50
C LEU A 164 1.18 1.04 -17.29
N LEU A 165 0.05 1.72 -17.12
CA LEU A 165 -0.20 2.62 -16.02
C LEU A 165 -0.06 1.91 -14.65
N PRO A 166 0.79 2.41 -13.74
CA PRO A 166 0.92 1.83 -12.41
C PRO A 166 -0.37 2.00 -11.58
N PRO A 167 -0.57 1.18 -10.54
CA PRO A 167 -1.71 1.35 -9.65
C PRO A 167 -1.75 2.77 -9.08
N ARG A 168 -2.94 3.28 -8.74
CA ARG A 168 -3.07 4.59 -8.08
C ARG A 168 -2.51 4.58 -6.67
N ARG A 169 -2.78 3.49 -5.96
CA ARG A 169 -2.42 3.29 -4.56
C ARG A 169 -1.85 1.89 -4.37
N ILE A 170 -1.00 1.76 -3.38
CA ILE A 170 -0.43 0.49 -2.92
C ILE A 170 -0.46 0.47 -1.39
N TRP A 171 -0.48 -0.71 -0.81
CA TRP A 171 -0.39 -0.87 0.63
C TRP A 171 1.08 -0.93 1.05
N ASP A 172 1.54 0.09 1.76
CA ASP A 172 2.84 0.09 2.45
C ASP A 172 2.72 -0.71 3.75
N LEU A 173 3.34 -1.89 3.75
CA LEU A 173 3.28 -2.81 4.87
C LEU A 173 4.12 -2.32 6.05
N TYR A 174 5.10 -1.42 5.83
CA TYR A 174 5.92 -0.92 6.93
C TYR A 174 5.18 0.14 7.73
N SER A 175 4.43 1.01 7.05
CA SER A 175 3.59 2.04 7.68
C SER A 175 2.16 1.59 8.04
N ASN A 176 1.74 0.44 7.51
CA ASN A 176 0.36 -0.03 7.56
C ASN A 176 -0.65 0.95 6.96
N ARG A 177 -0.29 1.59 5.84
CA ARG A 177 -1.17 2.53 5.14
C ARG A 177 -1.20 2.28 3.65
N VAL A 178 -2.36 2.51 3.06
CA VAL A 178 -2.52 2.66 1.62
C VAL A 178 -1.95 4.02 1.25
N VAL A 179 -0.87 4.01 0.49
CA VAL A 179 -0.18 5.23 0.02
C VAL A 179 -0.32 5.36 -1.48
N PRO A 180 -0.31 6.59 -2.03
CA PRO A 180 -0.25 6.78 -3.47
C PRO A 180 1.00 6.15 -4.07
N TRP A 181 0.88 5.60 -5.28
CA TRP A 181 2.04 5.00 -5.96
C TRP A 181 3.17 6.01 -6.19
N TRP A 182 2.88 7.29 -6.40
CA TRP A 182 3.90 8.31 -6.61
C TRP A 182 4.81 8.53 -5.39
N VAL A 183 4.35 8.19 -4.19
CA VAL A 183 5.17 8.19 -2.96
C VAL A 183 6.20 7.07 -3.04
N ALA A 184 5.72 5.84 -3.22
CA ALA A 184 6.54 4.65 -3.17
C ALA A 184 7.39 4.45 -4.42
N ARG A 185 6.77 4.49 -5.61
CA ARG A 185 7.36 4.16 -6.92
C ARG A 185 8.07 2.81 -6.94
N ARG A 186 7.58 1.87 -6.13
CA ARG A 186 8.05 0.49 -6.03
C ARG A 186 6.99 -0.46 -6.53
N TYR A 187 7.43 -1.59 -7.05
CA TYR A 187 6.53 -2.62 -7.49
C TYR A 187 5.97 -3.36 -6.28
N PRO A 188 4.63 -3.41 -6.13
CA PRO A 188 4.03 -4.13 -5.02
C PRO A 188 4.00 -5.63 -5.31
N ARG A 189 4.00 -6.41 -4.22
CA ARG A 189 3.61 -7.81 -4.28
C ARG A 189 2.09 -7.90 -4.43
N ALA A 190 1.61 -8.53 -5.49
CA ALA A 190 0.18 -8.65 -5.72
C ALA A 190 -0.44 -9.72 -4.81
N ILE A 191 -1.63 -9.43 -4.28
CA ILE A 191 -2.48 -10.38 -3.58
C ILE A 191 -3.68 -10.68 -4.48
N SER A 192 -3.96 -11.96 -4.67
CA SER A 192 -5.21 -12.42 -5.27
C SER A 192 -5.94 -13.29 -4.26
N HIS A 193 -7.25 -13.21 -4.23
CA HIS A 193 -8.06 -14.05 -3.37
C HIS A 193 -9.32 -14.56 -4.09
N ALA A 194 -9.84 -15.69 -3.63
CA ALA A 194 -11.15 -16.16 -4.04
C ALA A 194 -12.24 -15.25 -3.47
N TRP A 195 -13.33 -15.12 -4.23
CA TRP A 195 -14.54 -14.45 -3.76
C TRP A 195 -15.28 -15.36 -2.79
N MET A 196 -15.82 -14.74 -1.75
CA MET A 196 -16.71 -15.38 -0.80
C MET A 196 -18.14 -14.94 -1.05
N LYS A 197 -19.10 -15.67 -0.50
CA LYS A 197 -20.50 -15.24 -0.50
C LYS A 197 -20.64 -13.96 0.32
N GLU A 198 -21.56 -13.09 -0.06
CA GLU A 198 -21.80 -11.82 0.65
C GLU A 198 -22.15 -12.03 2.12
N GLU A 199 -22.87 -13.10 2.46
CA GLU A 199 -23.21 -13.49 3.83
C GLU A 199 -21.96 -13.79 4.70
N ASP A 200 -20.89 -14.30 4.09
CA ASP A 200 -19.62 -14.63 4.73
C ASP A 200 -18.63 -13.44 4.79
N CYS A 201 -18.98 -12.33 4.13
CA CYS A 201 -18.18 -11.11 4.10
C CYS A 201 -18.71 -10.05 5.07
N VAL A 202 -17.82 -9.14 5.44
CA VAL A 202 -18.12 -7.91 6.17
C VAL A 202 -17.38 -6.76 5.53
N ASP A 203 -18.04 -5.61 5.50
CA ASP A 203 -17.46 -4.34 5.09
C ASP A 203 -16.77 -3.68 6.29
N VAL A 204 -15.44 -3.61 6.24
CA VAL A 204 -14.62 -3.11 7.35
C VAL A 204 -14.20 -1.66 7.07
N CYS A 205 -14.51 -0.73 7.98
CA CYS A 205 -13.82 0.57 8.04
C CYS A 205 -12.46 0.35 8.68
N THR A 206 -11.38 0.73 7.98
CA THR A 206 -10.02 0.55 8.49
C THR A 206 -9.20 1.82 8.36
N PRO A 207 -8.41 2.21 9.37
CA PRO A 207 -7.43 3.29 9.24
C PRO A 207 -6.39 3.03 8.13
N ILE A 208 -6.21 1.78 7.70
CA ILE A 208 -5.23 1.41 6.67
C ILE A 208 -5.48 2.16 5.35
N ASN A 209 -6.75 2.33 4.93
CA ASN A 209 -7.12 3.15 3.78
C ASN A 209 -7.72 4.52 4.19
N GLY A 210 -7.44 4.97 5.41
CA GLY A 210 -7.99 6.21 5.96
C GLY A 210 -9.50 6.16 6.22
N CYS A 211 -10.11 4.97 6.29
CA CYS A 211 -11.56 4.80 6.39
C CYS A 211 -12.35 5.48 5.24
N GLU A 212 -11.70 5.72 4.09
CA GLU A 212 -12.32 6.42 2.97
C GLU A 212 -13.37 5.57 2.22
N TRP A 213 -13.21 4.25 2.24
CA TRP A 213 -14.16 3.29 1.71
C TRP A 213 -14.15 1.99 2.52
N PRO A 214 -15.28 1.26 2.58
CA PRO A 214 -15.31 -0.05 3.22
C PRO A 214 -14.44 -1.07 2.49
N VAL A 215 -13.83 -1.98 3.24
CA VAL A 215 -13.05 -3.10 2.69
C VAL A 215 -13.87 -4.39 2.85
N PRO A 216 -14.46 -4.93 1.76
CA PRO A 216 -15.18 -6.18 1.81
C PRO A 216 -14.19 -7.35 1.99
N MET A 217 -14.35 -8.10 3.08
CA MET A 217 -13.47 -9.23 3.40
C MET A 217 -14.18 -10.30 4.25
N PRO A 218 -13.66 -11.54 4.32
CA PRO A 218 -14.25 -12.57 5.17
C PRO A 218 -14.32 -12.14 6.63
N ARG A 219 -15.40 -12.50 7.34
CA ARG A 219 -15.65 -12.11 8.74
C ARG A 219 -14.56 -12.54 9.73
N ASP A 220 -13.88 -13.63 9.41
CA ASP A 220 -12.81 -14.25 10.18
C ASP A 220 -11.41 -13.85 9.69
N ALA A 221 -11.31 -13.01 8.66
CA ALA A 221 -10.04 -12.49 8.18
C ALA A 221 -9.65 -11.21 8.94
N ASN A 222 -8.34 -10.91 8.97
CA ASN A 222 -7.82 -9.70 9.58
C ASN A 222 -6.66 -9.14 8.73
N LEU A 223 -6.74 -7.85 8.38
CA LEU A 223 -5.73 -7.20 7.54
C LEU A 223 -4.36 -7.14 8.22
N ASP A 224 -4.28 -6.98 9.54
CA ASP A 224 -3.00 -6.95 10.24
C ASP A 224 -2.34 -8.34 10.28
N LEU A 225 -3.12 -9.43 10.33
CA LEU A 225 -2.59 -10.78 10.16
C LEU A 225 -2.05 -11.00 8.74
N ILE A 226 -2.81 -10.59 7.72
CA ILE A 226 -2.36 -10.64 6.31
C ILE A 226 -1.08 -9.82 6.13
N ARG A 227 -0.99 -8.65 6.77
CA ARG A 227 0.21 -7.81 6.78
C ARG A 227 1.41 -8.56 7.34
N ILE A 228 1.29 -9.21 8.51
CA ILE A 228 2.35 -10.02 9.11
C ILE A 228 2.82 -11.12 8.14
N GLU A 229 1.89 -11.80 7.48
CA GLU A 229 2.20 -12.82 6.47
C GLU A 229 2.98 -12.24 5.29
N MET A 230 2.54 -11.11 4.74
CA MET A 230 3.20 -10.45 3.63
C MET A 230 4.60 -9.96 4.00
N LEU A 231 4.80 -9.44 5.22
CA LEU A 231 6.11 -9.07 5.75
C LEU A 231 7.03 -10.29 5.87
N ASN A 232 6.52 -11.43 6.35
CA ASN A 232 7.25 -12.71 6.41
C ASN A 232 7.55 -13.32 5.03
N LEU A 233 6.89 -12.83 3.98
CA LEU A 233 7.19 -13.14 2.59
C LEU A 233 8.18 -12.16 1.96
N GLY A 234 8.70 -11.19 2.75
CA GLY A 234 9.68 -10.20 2.32
C GLY A 234 9.08 -9.00 1.59
N ALA A 235 7.75 -8.85 1.59
CA ALA A 235 7.11 -7.72 0.94
C ALA A 235 7.26 -6.44 1.77
N GLU A 236 7.65 -5.36 1.11
CA GLU A 236 7.57 -4.00 1.65
C GLU A 236 6.24 -3.34 1.24
N TYR A 237 5.82 -3.59 0.00
CA TYR A 237 4.58 -3.09 -0.55
C TYR A 237 3.73 -4.26 -1.04
N ALA A 238 2.44 -4.19 -0.79
CA ALA A 238 1.46 -5.10 -1.34
C ALA A 238 0.42 -4.36 -2.17
N TRP A 239 -0.30 -5.09 -3.00
CA TRP A 239 -1.49 -4.59 -3.66
C TRP A 239 -2.62 -5.59 -3.49
N LEU A 240 -3.70 -5.12 -2.89
CA LEU A 240 -4.94 -5.86 -2.65
C LEU A 240 -6.06 -5.00 -3.22
N ASP A 241 -6.85 -5.54 -4.14
CA ASP A 241 -7.89 -4.81 -4.88
C ASP A 241 -8.91 -4.16 -3.96
N VAL A 242 -9.48 -4.92 -3.02
CA VAL A 242 -10.48 -4.43 -2.05
C VAL A 242 -9.95 -3.32 -1.14
N LEU A 243 -8.63 -3.23 -0.98
CA LEU A 243 -7.98 -2.26 -0.11
C LEU A 243 -7.38 -1.06 -0.87
N CYS A 244 -6.85 -1.26 -2.08
CA CYS A 244 -6.13 -0.24 -2.86
C CYS A 244 -7.01 0.47 -3.90
N LEU A 245 -8.15 -0.11 -4.27
CA LEU A 245 -9.16 0.53 -5.10
C LEU A 245 -10.31 1.02 -4.23
N ARG A 246 -10.81 2.23 -4.52
CA ARG A 246 -12.01 2.76 -3.88
C ARG A 246 -13.19 1.83 -4.15
N GLN A 247 -13.81 1.32 -3.09
CA GLN A 247 -14.94 0.41 -3.17
C GLN A 247 -16.27 1.16 -3.16
N VAL A 248 -17.33 0.47 -3.60
CA VAL A 248 -18.71 0.96 -3.52
C VAL A 248 -19.12 1.21 -2.06
N HIS A 249 -20.10 2.08 -1.87
CA HIS A 249 -20.62 2.49 -0.56
C HIS A 249 -19.59 3.24 0.31
N GLY A 250 -18.52 3.72 -0.30
CA GLY A 250 -17.54 4.59 0.35
C GLY A 250 -17.94 6.05 0.32
N TRP A 251 -17.12 6.88 0.95
CA TRP A 251 -17.23 8.32 0.78
C TRP A 251 -16.71 8.70 -0.61
N ARG A 252 -17.33 9.73 -1.21
CA ARG A 252 -16.95 10.26 -2.53
C ARG A 252 -17.09 9.25 -3.67
N GLU A 253 -18.29 8.71 -3.84
CA GLU A 253 -18.66 7.87 -4.98
C GLU A 253 -18.39 8.55 -6.34
N ASP A 254 -18.48 9.89 -6.39
CA ASP A 254 -18.06 10.71 -7.53
C ASP A 254 -16.60 10.43 -7.93
N LEU A 255 -15.69 10.39 -6.95
CA LEU A 255 -14.28 10.06 -7.18
C LEU A 255 -14.11 8.61 -7.60
N ARG A 256 -14.90 7.68 -7.05
CA ARG A 256 -14.81 6.26 -7.41
C ARG A 256 -15.06 6.07 -8.90
N VAL A 257 -16.15 6.66 -9.42
CA VAL A 257 -16.52 6.56 -10.83
C VAL A 257 -15.39 7.08 -11.72
N GLU A 258 -14.81 8.24 -11.38
CA GLU A 258 -13.70 8.82 -12.14
C GLU A 258 -12.40 8.00 -12.04
N GLU A 259 -12.05 7.53 -10.85
CA GLU A 259 -10.87 6.67 -10.64
C GLU A 259 -11.01 5.35 -11.42
N TRP A 260 -12.20 4.75 -11.42
CA TRP A 260 -12.46 3.44 -12.06
C TRP A 260 -12.41 3.46 -13.57
N LYS A 261 -12.69 4.59 -14.23
CA LYS A 261 -12.49 4.75 -15.69
C LYS A 261 -11.08 4.33 -16.10
N LEU A 262 -10.11 4.52 -15.19
CA LEU A 262 -8.72 4.21 -15.44
C LEU A 262 -8.23 2.98 -14.68
N ASP A 263 -8.45 2.95 -13.36
CA ASP A 263 -7.78 2.03 -12.47
C ASP A 263 -8.24 0.57 -12.67
N VAL A 264 -9.54 0.35 -12.94
CA VAL A 264 -10.10 -0.99 -13.16
C VAL A 264 -9.62 -1.59 -14.48
N PRO A 265 -9.71 -0.91 -15.64
CA PRO A 265 -9.15 -1.44 -16.89
C PRO A 265 -7.65 -1.72 -16.86
N THR A 266 -6.88 -0.98 -16.04
CA THR A 266 -5.42 -1.15 -15.95
C THR A 266 -4.95 -2.08 -14.83
N ILE A 267 -5.85 -2.66 -14.04
CA ILE A 267 -5.51 -3.53 -12.88
C ILE A 267 -4.54 -4.66 -13.22
N GLY A 268 -4.62 -5.21 -14.44
CA GLY A 268 -3.72 -6.27 -14.92
C GLY A 268 -2.24 -5.90 -14.82
N ARG A 269 -1.92 -4.59 -14.89
CA ARG A 269 -0.55 -4.09 -14.75
C ARG A 269 0.07 -4.46 -13.41
N VAL A 270 -0.70 -4.45 -12.32
CA VAL A 270 -0.20 -4.80 -10.98
C VAL A 270 0.36 -6.22 -10.96
N TYR A 271 -0.40 -7.18 -11.50
CA TYR A 271 0.03 -8.59 -11.53
C TYR A 271 1.28 -8.79 -12.41
N THR A 272 1.44 -8.01 -13.49
CA THR A 272 2.67 -8.03 -14.29
C THR A 272 3.87 -7.38 -13.57
N MET A 273 3.63 -6.35 -12.75
CA MET A 273 4.67 -5.68 -11.96
C MET A 273 5.15 -6.54 -10.81
N SER A 274 4.35 -7.48 -10.33
CA SER A 274 4.69 -8.37 -9.21
C SER A 274 5.81 -9.38 -9.53
N HIS A 275 6.35 -9.39 -10.75
CA HIS A 275 7.48 -10.26 -11.18
C HIS A 275 7.35 -11.75 -10.78
N GLY A 276 6.13 -12.28 -10.77
CA GLY A 276 5.86 -13.68 -10.39
C GLY A 276 5.70 -13.91 -8.88
N GLU A 277 5.87 -12.89 -8.04
CA GLU A 277 5.68 -12.96 -6.60
C GLU A 277 4.20 -12.82 -6.18
N LEU A 278 3.29 -13.53 -6.83
CA LEU A 278 1.86 -13.47 -6.51
C LEU A 278 1.53 -14.29 -5.26
N VAL A 279 0.77 -13.72 -4.32
CA VAL A 279 0.20 -14.45 -3.18
C VAL A 279 -1.27 -14.72 -3.45
N CYS A 280 -1.67 -16.00 -3.40
CA CYS A 280 -3.02 -16.45 -3.74
C CYS A 280 -3.72 -17.07 -2.52
N TYR A 281 -4.81 -16.45 -2.07
CA TYR A 281 -5.72 -17.02 -1.08
C TYR A 281 -6.88 -17.74 -1.79
N LEU A 282 -6.75 -19.05 -1.97
CA LEU A 282 -7.73 -19.85 -2.72
C LEU A 282 -9.03 -20.11 -1.96
N SER A 283 -9.01 -20.04 -0.62
CA SER A 283 -10.17 -20.31 0.24
C SER A 283 -10.81 -19.05 0.84
N GLY A 284 -10.52 -17.89 0.24
CA GLY A 284 -10.92 -16.57 0.73
C GLY A 284 -9.76 -15.80 1.38
N LEU A 285 -9.77 -14.48 1.26
CA LEU A 285 -8.69 -13.59 1.69
C LEU A 285 -8.29 -13.85 3.15
N GLY A 286 -6.99 -14.05 3.40
CA GLY A 286 -6.43 -14.23 4.75
C GLY A 286 -6.72 -15.58 5.40
N ARG A 287 -7.52 -16.46 4.77
CA ARG A 287 -7.87 -17.77 5.32
C ARG A 287 -6.81 -18.83 5.03
N PRO A 288 -6.67 -19.84 5.92
CA PRO A 288 -5.89 -21.02 5.62
C PRO A 288 -6.46 -21.73 4.40
N PHE A 289 -5.57 -22.35 3.63
CA PHE A 289 -5.98 -23.17 2.50
C PHE A 289 -6.79 -24.37 3.00
N SER A 290 -8.01 -24.49 2.47
CA SER A 290 -8.88 -25.65 2.64
C SER A 290 -9.43 -26.06 1.28
N LEU A 291 -9.40 -27.37 1.01
CA LEU A 291 -10.03 -27.99 -0.14
C LEU A 291 -11.31 -28.65 0.34
N LYS A 292 -12.48 -28.17 -0.11
CA LYS A 292 -13.73 -28.93 -0.04
C LYS A 292 -13.92 -29.71 -1.34
N GLU A 293 -14.59 -30.85 -1.30
CA GLU A 293 -14.87 -31.66 -2.50
C GLU A 293 -15.57 -30.85 -3.61
N ASP A 294 -16.45 -29.91 -3.23
CA ASP A 294 -17.18 -29.03 -4.14
C ASP A 294 -16.30 -27.95 -4.83
N ASP A 295 -15.10 -27.65 -4.31
CA ASP A 295 -14.21 -26.61 -4.86
C ASP A 295 -13.50 -27.07 -6.14
N LEU A 296 -13.52 -28.37 -6.44
CA LEU A 296 -12.92 -28.97 -7.63
C LEU A 296 -13.83 -28.88 -8.87
N ASP A 297 -15.06 -28.38 -8.71
CA ASP A 297 -16.02 -28.35 -9.80
C ASP A 297 -15.76 -27.16 -10.75
N ARG A 298 -15.51 -27.45 -12.04
CA ARG A 298 -15.03 -26.49 -13.07
C ARG A 298 -15.90 -25.24 -13.27
N ARG A 299 -17.12 -25.23 -12.71
CA ARG A 299 -18.08 -24.10 -12.79
C ARG A 299 -17.71 -22.95 -11.85
N THR A 300 -17.13 -23.24 -10.68
CA THR A 300 -16.80 -22.24 -9.64
C THR A 300 -15.66 -21.31 -10.09
N MET A 301 -14.62 -21.86 -10.74
CA MET A 301 -13.50 -21.07 -11.30
C MET A 301 -13.92 -20.06 -12.38
N ARG A 302 -14.98 -20.35 -13.15
CA ARG A 302 -15.49 -19.42 -14.20
C ARG A 302 -16.34 -18.28 -13.63
N HIS A 303 -16.95 -18.45 -12.45
CA HIS A 303 -17.74 -17.40 -11.81
C HIS A 303 -16.87 -16.26 -11.24
N SER A 304 -15.69 -16.59 -10.70
CA SER A 304 -14.70 -15.60 -10.22
C SER A 304 -14.20 -14.68 -11.34
N LEU A 305 -14.14 -15.15 -12.59
CA LEU A 305 -13.80 -14.35 -13.77
C LEU A 305 -14.99 -13.55 -14.34
N LYS A 306 -16.23 -14.03 -14.21
CA LYS A 306 -17.42 -13.32 -14.69
C LYS A 306 -17.79 -12.12 -13.82
N ARG A 307 -17.60 -12.17 -12.49
CA ARG A 307 -17.87 -11.02 -11.61
C ARG A 307 -16.87 -9.87 -11.76
N LYS A 308 -15.64 -10.11 -12.25
CA LYS A 308 -14.74 -9.03 -12.71
C LYS A 308 -15.32 -8.21 -13.88
N ARG A 309 -16.31 -8.76 -14.61
CA ARG A 309 -17.06 -8.06 -15.67
C ARG A 309 -18.45 -7.57 -15.23
N GLY A 310 -18.91 -7.95 -14.03
CA GLY A 310 -20.24 -7.61 -13.52
C GLY A 310 -20.30 -6.31 -12.71
N MET A 311 -19.16 -5.63 -12.56
CA MET A 311 -19.06 -4.24 -12.09
C MET A 311 -18.90 -3.25 -13.27
N HIS A 312 -19.35 -3.66 -14.46
CA HIS A 312 -19.58 -2.78 -15.61
C HIS A 312 -21.01 -2.24 -15.55
#